data_AF-A0A369QRL5-F1
#
_entry.id   AF-A0A369QRL5-F1
#
_cell.length_a   1.000
_cell.length_b   1.000
_cell.length_c   1.000
_cell.angle_alpha   90.00
_cell.angle_beta   90.00
_cell.angle_gamma   90.00
#
_symmetry.space_group_name_H-M   'P 1'
#
loop_
_entity.id
_entity.type
_entity.pdbx_description
1 polymer ?
#
loop_
_entity_poly.entity_id
_entity_poly.type
_entity_poly.pdbx_seq_one_letter_code
_entity_poly.pdbx_strand_id
1 'polypeptide(L)'
;MKRLKAAIIFGTKPNFDKDAFMYFILYVNKIQSTYEFCFPDVSSYPFEKEVVDYNTSPQKVNEFVKENSIVADIFISIITSSFNNNYFFYADYHQPSIITTDIWDRHLSPPSLFEYLLHSIYSCLIYTQVLPNDTTLTNKQLLIKLDSHNDTRGCIADFTRQKYDDRIDIILGYICEEHTNDIKQFYGEGYLNDLQYVISRKWIGSIEEKESAAYNLKHIYKFDINKDSGFNKTLWDKIKAKFYEIPGSLIAEIIKIILTAFLTYYLIKLGFIDKE
;
A
#
# COMPACT_ATOMS: atom_id res chain seq x y z
N MET A 1 15.15 23.38 -4.87
CA MET A 1 15.59 22.04 -5.30
C MET A 1 14.58 21.53 -6.30
N LYS A 2 15.02 20.97 -7.44
CA LYS A 2 14.10 20.33 -8.38
C LYS A 2 13.64 19.01 -7.76
N ARG A 3 12.33 18.73 -7.76
CA ARG A 3 11.78 17.45 -7.31
C ARG A 3 12.14 16.35 -8.29
N LEU A 4 12.43 15.15 -7.79
CA LEU A 4 12.54 13.94 -8.61
C LEU A 4 11.14 13.50 -9.02
N LYS A 5 10.91 13.33 -10.32
CA LYS A 5 9.62 12.89 -10.84
C LYS A 5 9.53 11.37 -10.72
N ALA A 6 8.57 10.87 -9.95
CA ALA A 6 8.32 9.45 -9.77
C ALA A 6 7.00 9.06 -10.48
N ALA A 7 7.12 8.30 -11.57
CA ALA A 7 5.97 7.79 -12.30
C ALA A 7 5.46 6.48 -11.69
N ILE A 8 4.20 6.48 -11.28
CA ILE A 8 3.49 5.29 -10.83
C ILE A 8 2.65 4.76 -11.98
N ILE A 9 2.97 3.54 -12.41
CA ILE A 9 2.33 2.83 -13.51
C ILE A 9 1.46 1.74 -12.90
N PHE A 10 0.23 1.62 -13.36
CA PHE A 10 -0.55 0.40 -13.08
C PHE A 10 -0.02 -0.70 -14.00
N GLY A 11 0.68 -1.66 -13.42
CA GLY A 11 1.32 -2.76 -14.15
C GLY A 11 0.32 -3.79 -14.67
N THR A 12 -0.82 -3.94 -13.99
CA THR A 12 -1.99 -4.70 -14.43
C THR A 12 -3.25 -3.87 -14.19
N LYS A 13 -4.40 -4.34 -14.68
CA LYS A 13 -5.69 -3.73 -14.36
C LYS A 13 -5.95 -3.74 -12.84
N PRO A 14 -6.07 -2.57 -12.18
CA PRO A 14 -6.33 -2.51 -10.74
C PRO A 14 -7.63 -3.23 -10.36
N ASN A 15 -7.62 -3.91 -9.21
CA ASN A 15 -8.80 -4.51 -8.58
C ASN A 15 -9.29 -3.69 -7.36
N PHE A 16 -8.71 -2.51 -7.16
CA PHE A 16 -9.06 -1.51 -6.15
C PHE A 16 -9.54 -0.21 -6.80
N ASP A 17 -10.01 0.74 -5.99
CA ASP A 17 -10.41 2.07 -6.47
C ASP A 17 -9.18 2.88 -6.91
N LYS A 18 -8.95 2.89 -8.22
CA LYS A 18 -7.80 3.53 -8.86
C LYS A 18 -7.77 5.04 -8.58
N ASP A 19 -8.90 5.70 -8.64
CA ASP A 19 -8.98 7.16 -8.56
C ASP A 19 -8.78 7.63 -7.12
N ALA A 20 -9.34 6.89 -6.16
CA ALA A 20 -9.08 7.11 -4.73
C ALA A 20 -7.59 6.93 -4.40
N PHE A 21 -6.94 5.89 -4.96
CA PHE A 21 -5.51 5.65 -4.76
C PHE A 21 -4.65 6.74 -5.39
N MET A 22 -4.98 7.15 -6.62
CA MET A 22 -4.30 8.25 -7.30
C MET A 22 -4.38 9.53 -6.48
N TYR A 23 -5.56 9.87 -5.97
CA TYR A 23 -5.73 11.01 -5.07
C TYR A 23 -4.86 10.90 -3.82
N PHE A 24 -4.86 9.73 -3.16
CA PHE A 24 -4.10 9.51 -1.95
C PHE A 24 -2.60 9.76 -2.15
N ILE A 25 -2.02 9.22 -3.23
CA ILE A 25 -0.61 9.43 -3.55
C ILE A 25 -0.34 10.87 -4.03
N LEU A 26 -1.20 11.45 -4.87
CA LEU A 26 -1.00 12.83 -5.33
C LEU A 26 -1.13 13.85 -4.20
N TYR A 27 -1.87 13.55 -3.14
CA TYR A 27 -1.89 14.37 -1.93
C TYR A 27 -0.49 14.51 -1.31
N VAL A 28 0.33 13.45 -1.40
CA VAL A 28 1.70 13.43 -0.88
C VAL A 28 2.57 14.52 -1.53
N ASN A 29 2.31 14.89 -2.79
CA ASN A 29 3.02 15.99 -3.45
C ASN A 29 2.85 17.35 -2.75
N LYS A 30 1.78 17.54 -1.97
CA LYS A 30 1.52 18.78 -1.22
C LYS A 30 2.35 18.87 0.06
N ILE A 31 2.76 17.73 0.62
CA ILE A 31 3.30 17.65 1.99
C ILE A 31 4.80 17.34 2.05
N GLN A 32 5.42 17.03 0.92
CA GLN A 32 6.85 16.74 0.83
C GLN A 32 7.48 17.50 -0.33
N SER A 33 8.81 17.55 -0.35
CA SER A 33 9.61 18.40 -1.24
C SER A 33 10.62 17.64 -2.09
N THR A 34 10.70 16.33 -1.92
CA THR A 34 11.69 15.45 -2.56
C THR A 34 11.19 14.92 -3.90
N TYR A 35 10.00 14.32 -3.92
CA TYR A 35 9.41 13.70 -5.10
C TYR A 35 8.18 14.45 -5.60
N GLU A 36 7.96 14.36 -6.90
CA GLU A 36 6.70 14.68 -7.56
C GLU A 36 6.14 13.39 -8.15
N PHE A 37 5.14 12.81 -7.48
CA PHE A 37 4.42 11.65 -7.97
C PHE A 37 3.52 12.02 -9.14
N CYS A 38 3.51 11.20 -10.17
CA CYS A 38 2.59 11.32 -11.30
C CYS A 38 2.11 9.95 -11.77
N PHE A 39 0.94 9.91 -12.40
CA PHE A 39 0.38 8.73 -13.04
C PHE A 39 0.35 9.00 -14.56
N PRO A 40 1.17 8.30 -15.37
CA PRO A 40 1.14 8.45 -16.82
C PRO A 40 -0.23 8.12 -17.41
N ASP A 41 -0.66 8.89 -18.41
CA ASP A 41 -1.90 8.62 -19.15
C ASP A 41 -1.63 7.56 -20.23
N VAL A 42 -1.86 6.30 -19.86
CA VAL A 42 -1.64 5.13 -20.73
C VAL A 42 -2.89 4.25 -20.74
N SER A 43 -3.19 3.67 -21.90
CA SER A 43 -4.41 2.85 -22.10
C SER A 43 -4.18 1.34 -21.94
N SER A 44 -2.94 0.91 -21.79
CA SER A 44 -2.55 -0.50 -21.68
C SER A 44 -1.72 -0.75 -20.42
N TYR A 45 -1.42 -2.03 -20.16
CA TYR A 45 -0.70 -2.50 -18.99
C TYR A 45 0.53 -3.31 -19.44
N PRO A 46 1.71 -3.16 -18.79
CA PRO A 46 2.91 -3.93 -19.13
C PRO A 46 2.80 -5.43 -18.82
N PHE A 47 1.89 -5.82 -17.92
CA PHE A 47 1.68 -7.21 -17.53
C PHE A 47 0.25 -7.66 -17.82
N GLU A 48 0.12 -8.86 -18.37
CA GLU A 48 -1.15 -9.58 -18.45
C GLU A 48 -1.49 -10.24 -17.10
N LYS A 49 -2.74 -10.68 -16.92
CA LYS A 49 -3.22 -11.31 -15.67
C LYS A 49 -2.65 -12.73 -15.50
N GLU A 50 -1.36 -12.84 -15.24
CA GLU A 50 -0.65 -14.09 -14.92
C GLU A 50 0.43 -13.85 -13.85
N VAL A 51 1.09 -14.93 -13.41
CA VAL A 51 2.26 -14.87 -12.54
C VAL A 51 3.39 -14.12 -13.26
N VAL A 52 3.91 -13.07 -12.63
CA VAL A 52 4.97 -12.23 -13.17
C VAL A 52 6.33 -12.81 -12.80
N ASP A 53 7.22 -12.96 -13.76
CA ASP A 53 8.60 -13.35 -13.48
C ASP A 53 9.35 -12.19 -12.80
N TYR A 54 9.83 -12.43 -11.58
CA TYR A 54 10.45 -11.41 -10.74
C TYR A 54 11.68 -10.79 -11.39
N ASN A 55 12.56 -11.60 -11.98
CA ASN A 55 13.85 -11.17 -12.50
C ASN A 55 13.73 -10.39 -13.82
N THR A 56 12.74 -10.70 -14.63
CA THR A 56 12.51 -10.06 -15.93
C THR A 56 11.50 -8.92 -15.87
N SER A 57 10.78 -8.76 -14.75
CA SER A 57 9.79 -7.71 -14.58
C SER A 57 10.31 -6.27 -14.77
N PRO A 58 11.53 -5.89 -14.34
CA PRO A 58 12.04 -4.52 -14.56
C PRO A 58 12.25 -4.23 -16.04
N GLN A 59 12.71 -5.22 -16.81
CA GLN A 59 12.88 -5.08 -18.26
C GLN A 59 11.55 -4.80 -18.95
N LYS A 60 10.48 -5.53 -18.60
CA LYS A 60 9.14 -5.31 -19.16
C LYS A 60 8.62 -3.91 -18.86
N VAL A 61 8.84 -3.39 -17.65
CA VAL A 61 8.47 -2.01 -17.30
C VAL A 61 9.27 -1.00 -18.13
N ASN A 62 10.58 -1.21 -18.29
CA ASN A 62 11.42 -0.34 -19.11
C ASN A 62 10.99 -0.31 -20.58
N GLU A 63 10.65 -1.46 -21.17
CA GLU A 63 10.13 -1.58 -22.53
C GLU A 63 8.82 -0.80 -22.67
N PHE A 64 7.88 -0.99 -21.75
CA PHE A 64 6.61 -0.26 -21.72
C PHE A 64 6.79 1.26 -21.58
N VAL A 65 7.67 1.70 -20.68
CA VAL A 65 8.02 3.12 -20.49
C VAL A 65 8.54 3.73 -21.78
N LYS A 66 9.42 3.02 -22.49
CA LYS A 66 9.99 3.46 -23.76
C LYS A 66 8.93 3.53 -24.86
N GLU A 67 8.10 2.49 -25.00
CA GLU A 67 7.02 2.43 -25.99
C GLU A 67 6.01 3.57 -25.83
N ASN A 68 5.70 3.93 -24.58
CA ASN A 68 4.75 5.01 -24.26
C ASN A 68 5.42 6.37 -24.07
N SER A 69 6.73 6.50 -24.31
CA SER A 69 7.50 7.75 -24.15
C SER A 69 7.29 8.42 -22.79
N ILE A 70 7.21 7.63 -21.71
CA ILE A 70 6.97 8.15 -20.36
C ILE A 70 8.25 8.80 -19.83
N VAL A 71 8.17 10.07 -19.44
CA VAL A 71 9.31 10.84 -18.91
C VAL A 71 9.17 11.03 -17.40
N ALA A 72 10.04 10.37 -16.65
CA ALA A 72 10.21 10.49 -15.20
C ALA A 72 11.65 10.08 -14.80
N ASP A 73 12.07 10.44 -13.59
CA ASP A 73 13.37 10.06 -13.04
C ASP A 73 13.32 8.66 -12.40
N ILE A 74 12.14 8.27 -11.88
CA ILE A 74 11.90 6.99 -11.21
C ILE A 74 10.60 6.36 -11.74
N PHE A 75 10.58 5.03 -11.87
CA PHE A 75 9.42 4.26 -12.30
C PHE A 75 9.04 3.22 -11.24
N ILE A 76 7.76 3.20 -10.85
CA ILE A 76 7.19 2.21 -9.94
C ILE A 76 5.95 1.60 -10.61
N SER A 77 5.91 0.28 -10.75
CA SER A 77 4.80 -0.45 -11.35
C SER A 77 4.02 -1.22 -10.28
N ILE A 78 2.71 -1.01 -10.18
CA ILE A 78 1.83 -1.73 -9.25
C ILE A 78 1.07 -2.82 -10.00
N ILE A 79 1.31 -4.08 -9.65
CA ILE A 79 0.64 -5.25 -10.23
C ILE A 79 -0.34 -5.88 -9.23
N THR A 80 -1.42 -6.45 -9.74
CA THR A 80 -2.37 -7.28 -8.96
C THR A 80 -2.06 -8.76 -9.09
N SER A 81 -1.02 -9.12 -9.85
CA SER A 81 -0.55 -10.47 -10.06
C SER A 81 0.54 -10.84 -9.06
N SER A 82 0.69 -12.12 -8.74
CA SER A 82 1.82 -12.60 -7.92
C SER A 82 3.13 -12.58 -8.71
N PHE A 83 4.25 -12.46 -8.00
CA PHE A 83 5.53 -12.86 -8.57
C PHE A 83 5.65 -14.39 -8.63
N ASN A 84 6.59 -14.90 -9.42
CA ASN A 84 6.98 -16.32 -9.42
C ASN A 84 7.85 -16.71 -8.22
N ASN A 85 7.98 -15.82 -7.24
CA ASN A 85 8.63 -16.05 -5.95
C ASN A 85 7.75 -15.49 -4.82
N ASN A 86 8.31 -15.39 -3.61
CA ASN A 86 7.55 -15.06 -2.41
C ASN A 86 7.66 -13.58 -1.99
N TYR A 87 8.19 -12.68 -2.82
CA TYR A 87 8.35 -11.26 -2.46
C TYR A 87 7.07 -10.45 -2.70
N PHE A 88 6.96 -9.32 -2.02
CA PHE A 88 5.87 -8.34 -2.21
C PHE A 88 6.27 -7.18 -3.13
N PHE A 89 7.56 -6.95 -3.31
CA PHE A 89 8.05 -5.98 -4.27
C PHE A 89 9.43 -6.38 -4.79
N TYR A 90 9.78 -5.85 -5.96
CA TYR A 90 11.12 -5.78 -6.52
C TYR A 90 11.59 -4.33 -6.40
N ALA A 91 12.78 -4.12 -5.84
CA ALA A 91 13.46 -2.84 -5.83
C ALA A 91 14.97 -3.07 -5.90
N ASP A 92 15.66 -2.39 -6.81
CA ASP A 92 17.09 -2.50 -7.01
C ASP A 92 17.65 -1.18 -7.56
N TYR A 93 18.96 -1.01 -7.47
CA TYR A 93 19.71 0.18 -7.83
C TYR A 93 19.45 0.59 -9.30
N HIS A 94 18.87 1.79 -9.51
CA HIS A 94 18.48 2.34 -10.83
C HIS A 94 17.58 1.46 -11.71
N GLN A 95 16.84 0.52 -11.12
CA GLN A 95 15.84 -0.26 -11.85
C GLN A 95 14.42 0.22 -11.51
N PRO A 96 13.45 0.08 -12.45
CA PRO A 96 12.05 0.23 -12.11
C PRO A 96 11.69 -0.69 -10.95
N SER A 97 10.95 -0.17 -9.98
CA SER A 97 10.42 -0.98 -8.88
C SER A 97 9.07 -1.57 -9.26
N ILE A 98 8.75 -2.74 -8.72
CA ILE A 98 7.48 -3.41 -8.98
C ILE A 98 6.87 -3.82 -7.64
N ILE A 99 5.63 -3.48 -7.37
CA ILE A 99 4.93 -3.79 -6.12
C ILE A 99 3.73 -4.68 -6.46
N THR A 100 3.56 -5.81 -5.78
CA THR A 100 2.38 -6.66 -5.94
C THR A 100 1.35 -6.44 -4.84
N THR A 101 0.08 -6.31 -5.23
CA THR A 101 -1.05 -6.34 -4.30
C THR A 101 -1.66 -7.75 -4.19
N ASP A 102 -1.04 -8.78 -4.77
CA ASP A 102 -1.55 -10.14 -4.59
C ASP A 102 -1.32 -10.58 -3.15
N ILE A 103 -2.33 -11.22 -2.56
CA ILE A 103 -2.33 -11.78 -1.19
C ILE A 103 -1.86 -10.87 -0.04
N TRP A 104 -1.68 -9.56 -0.25
CA TRP A 104 -1.15 -8.64 0.75
C TRP A 104 -2.02 -8.65 2.02
N ASP A 105 -3.35 -8.70 1.86
CA ASP A 105 -4.33 -8.67 2.95
C ASP A 105 -4.23 -9.88 3.88
N ARG A 106 -3.72 -11.02 3.39
CA ARG A 106 -3.52 -12.23 4.19
C ARG A 106 -2.36 -12.11 5.17
N HIS A 107 -1.39 -11.28 4.86
CA HIS A 107 -0.13 -11.18 5.61
C HIS A 107 0.02 -9.84 6.33
N LEU A 108 -0.46 -8.76 5.70
CA LEU A 108 -0.11 -7.39 6.05
C LEU A 108 -1.31 -6.57 6.58
N SER A 109 -2.52 -7.13 6.61
CA SER A 109 -3.69 -6.56 7.29
C SER A 109 -3.47 -6.56 8.82
N PRO A 110 -3.96 -5.56 9.61
CA PRO A 110 -5.05 -4.62 9.35
C PRO A 110 -4.79 -3.29 8.61
N PRO A 111 -3.56 -2.82 8.32
CA PRO A 111 -3.35 -1.68 7.42
C PRO A 111 -4.20 -1.76 6.16
N SER A 112 -4.65 -0.62 5.65
CA SER A 112 -5.32 -0.57 4.35
C SER A 112 -4.32 -0.85 3.22
N LEU A 113 -4.81 -1.29 2.05
CA LEU A 113 -3.97 -1.41 0.84
C LEU A 113 -3.24 -0.09 0.52
N PHE A 114 -3.86 1.06 0.80
CA PHE A 114 -3.26 2.36 0.50
C PHE A 114 -2.06 2.64 1.39
N GLU A 115 -2.14 2.26 2.68
CA GLU A 115 -1.01 2.35 3.59
C GLU A 115 0.11 1.37 3.23
N TYR A 116 -0.25 0.14 2.87
CA TYR A 116 0.70 -0.85 2.36
C TYR A 116 1.42 -0.33 1.10
N LEU A 117 0.67 0.15 0.10
CA LEU A 117 1.24 0.66 -1.14
C LEU A 117 2.10 1.90 -0.89
N LEU A 118 1.69 2.82 -0.01
CA LEU A 118 2.50 3.97 0.37
C LEU A 118 3.82 3.53 1.01
N HIS A 119 3.76 2.60 1.95
CA HIS A 119 4.94 2.03 2.58
C HIS A 119 5.88 1.41 1.53
N SER A 120 5.36 0.49 0.70
CA SER A 120 6.15 -0.17 -0.34
C SER A 120 6.72 0.81 -1.37
N ILE A 121 5.97 1.84 -1.76
CA ILE A 121 6.47 2.91 -2.64
C ILE A 121 7.70 3.57 -2.01
N TYR A 122 7.64 3.95 -0.74
CA TYR A 122 8.76 4.61 -0.08
C TYR A 122 9.95 3.67 0.19
N SER A 123 9.72 2.40 0.52
CA SER A 123 10.79 1.39 0.59
C SER A 123 11.47 1.24 -0.78
N CYS A 124 10.70 1.15 -1.86
CA CYS A 124 11.24 1.11 -3.23
C CYS A 124 12.07 2.36 -3.55
N LEU A 125 11.55 3.55 -3.23
CA LEU A 125 12.27 4.82 -3.43
C LEU A 125 13.62 4.83 -2.69
N ILE A 126 13.67 4.34 -1.44
CA ILE A 126 14.92 4.20 -0.68
C ILE A 126 15.91 3.27 -1.40
N TYR A 127 15.46 2.13 -1.89
CA TYR A 127 16.33 1.11 -2.50
C TYR A 127 16.79 1.46 -3.93
N THR A 128 16.03 2.28 -4.67
CA THR A 128 16.45 2.69 -6.01
C THR A 128 17.68 3.60 -6.02
N GLN A 129 17.94 4.33 -4.92
CA GLN A 129 19.11 5.21 -4.76
C GLN A 129 19.29 6.23 -5.89
N VAL A 130 18.17 6.71 -6.44
CA VAL A 130 18.14 7.78 -7.45
C VAL A 130 18.25 9.14 -6.78
N LEU A 131 19.12 10.00 -7.32
CA LEU A 131 19.36 11.37 -6.87
C LEU A 131 19.19 12.35 -8.03
N PRO A 132 18.95 13.65 -7.76
CA PRO A 132 18.97 14.67 -8.80
C PRO A 132 20.28 14.65 -9.59
N ASN A 133 20.21 14.83 -10.91
CA ASN A 133 21.37 14.72 -11.83
C ASN A 133 22.55 15.66 -11.49
N ASP A 134 22.33 16.73 -10.73
CA ASP A 134 23.32 17.68 -10.25
C ASP A 134 23.97 17.28 -8.91
N THR A 135 23.59 16.13 -8.34
CA THR A 135 24.13 15.63 -7.08
C THR A 135 25.44 14.88 -7.30
N THR A 136 26.56 15.47 -6.85
CA THR A 136 27.84 14.77 -6.80
C THR A 136 27.99 14.04 -5.47
N LEU A 137 28.05 12.71 -5.51
CA LEU A 137 28.30 11.88 -4.34
C LEU A 137 29.78 11.84 -3.99
N THR A 138 30.07 11.86 -2.68
CA THR A 138 31.40 11.54 -2.17
C THR A 138 31.69 10.04 -2.26
N ASN A 139 32.97 9.66 -2.27
CA ASN A 139 33.36 8.24 -2.22
C ASN A 139 32.72 7.49 -1.05
N LYS A 140 32.54 8.14 0.11
CA LYS A 140 31.89 7.53 1.27
C LYS A 140 30.40 7.24 1.01
N GLN A 141 29.70 8.13 0.31
CA GLN A 141 28.29 7.94 -0.02
C GLN A 141 28.08 6.84 -1.06
N LEU A 142 28.98 6.73 -2.04
CA LEU A 142 28.95 5.67 -3.05
C LEU A 142 29.11 4.25 -2.46
N LEU A 143 29.64 4.14 -1.24
CA LEU A 143 29.80 2.87 -0.53
C LEU A 143 28.56 2.49 0.30
N ILE A 144 27.60 3.40 0.49
CA ILE A 144 26.38 3.10 1.24
C ILE A 144 25.49 2.22 0.38
N LYS A 145 25.22 1.01 0.87
CA LYS A 145 24.21 0.12 0.33
C LYS A 145 23.05 0.09 1.32
N LEU A 146 21.95 0.75 0.94
CA LEU A 146 20.71 0.67 1.69
C LEU A 146 20.09 -0.67 1.36
N ASP A 147 20.28 -1.64 2.25
CA ASP A 147 19.70 -2.96 2.16
C ASP A 147 18.79 -3.19 3.36
N SER A 148 18.03 -4.26 3.27
CA SER A 148 17.07 -4.65 4.25
C SER A 148 17.67 -5.32 5.49
N HIS A 149 17.00 -5.17 6.64
CA HIS A 149 17.43 -5.87 7.85
C HIS A 149 17.20 -7.38 7.75
N ASN A 150 18.07 -8.15 8.41
CA ASN A 150 17.89 -9.60 8.55
C ASN A 150 16.90 -9.97 9.68
N ASP A 151 16.63 -9.03 10.58
CA ASP A 151 15.75 -9.12 11.74
C ASP A 151 14.62 -8.08 11.68
N THR A 152 13.46 -8.39 12.26
CA THR A 152 12.33 -7.45 12.33
C THR A 152 12.59 -6.38 13.39
N ARG A 153 12.75 -5.12 12.97
CA ARG A 153 12.95 -3.95 13.85
C ARG A 153 11.78 -2.95 13.78
N GLY A 154 10.78 -3.22 12.95
CA GLY A 154 9.73 -2.29 12.58
C GLY A 154 10.21 -1.15 11.67
N CYS A 155 11.38 -1.27 11.06
CA CYS A 155 11.92 -0.26 10.15
C CYS A 155 11.25 -0.37 8.77
N ILE A 156 11.11 0.74 8.05
CA ILE A 156 10.65 0.74 6.65
C ILE A 156 11.51 -0.09 5.68
N ALA A 157 12.73 -0.43 6.12
CA ALA A 157 13.65 -1.28 5.40
C ALA A 157 13.80 -2.66 6.07
N ASP A 158 12.83 -3.09 6.87
CA ASP A 158 12.78 -4.48 7.29
C ASP A 158 12.53 -5.39 6.08
N PHE A 159 13.32 -6.46 5.98
CA PHE A 159 12.95 -7.61 5.17
C PHE A 159 12.64 -8.74 6.12
N THR A 160 11.36 -9.00 6.39
CA THR A 160 11.03 -10.08 7.29
C THR A 160 10.96 -11.39 6.51
N ARG A 161 11.85 -12.34 6.85
CA ARG A 161 11.72 -13.73 6.39
C ARG A 161 10.36 -14.32 6.80
N GLN A 162 9.79 -13.81 7.90
CA GLN A 162 8.47 -14.16 8.40
C GLN A 162 7.44 -13.10 8.00
N LYS A 163 6.73 -13.30 6.89
CA LYS A 163 5.69 -12.39 6.33
C LYS A 163 4.65 -11.83 7.31
N TYR A 164 4.46 -12.44 8.47
CA TYR A 164 3.53 -11.94 9.50
C TYR A 164 4.09 -10.75 10.30
N ASP A 165 5.41 -10.54 10.22
CA ASP A 165 6.13 -9.48 10.88
C ASP A 165 6.21 -8.22 10.00
N ASP A 166 6.16 -8.36 8.66
CA ASP A 166 6.06 -7.29 7.64
C ASP A 166 4.83 -6.37 7.81
N ARG A 167 3.93 -6.62 8.77
CA ARG A 167 2.85 -5.67 9.10
C ARG A 167 3.28 -4.64 10.15
N ILE A 168 4.30 -4.96 10.94
CA ILE A 168 4.73 -4.16 12.10
C ILE A 168 5.36 -2.85 11.63
N ASP A 169 6.25 -2.92 10.65
CA ASP A 169 6.87 -1.77 9.99
C ASP A 169 5.86 -0.87 9.27
N ILE A 170 4.88 -1.46 8.57
CA ILE A 170 3.78 -0.71 7.95
C ILE A 170 3.00 0.06 9.01
N ILE A 171 2.65 -0.58 10.13
CA ILE A 171 1.88 0.07 11.23
C ILE A 171 2.72 1.11 11.96
N LEU A 172 4.00 0.88 12.19
CA LEU A 172 4.84 1.79 12.96
C LEU A 172 5.23 3.05 12.17
N GLY A 173 5.47 2.92 10.85
CA GLY A 173 6.01 4.04 10.07
C GLY A 173 7.32 4.56 10.64
N TYR A 174 8.21 3.64 11.01
CA TYR A 174 9.46 3.92 11.73
C TYR A 174 10.68 3.67 10.85
N ILE A 175 11.78 4.36 11.17
CA ILE A 175 13.11 4.15 10.57
C ILE A 175 14.08 3.95 11.71
N CYS A 176 14.83 2.86 11.71
CA CYS A 176 15.82 2.60 12.74
C CYS A 176 16.98 3.61 12.69
N GLU A 177 17.79 3.66 13.74
CA GLU A 177 18.95 4.56 13.81
C GLU A 177 19.97 4.29 12.69
N GLU A 178 20.18 3.03 12.34
CA GLU A 178 21.09 2.60 11.26
C GLU A 178 20.64 3.17 9.90
N HIS A 179 19.42 2.88 9.46
CA HIS A 179 18.87 3.44 8.21
C HIS A 179 18.68 4.95 8.28
N THR A 180 18.40 5.52 9.45
CA THR A 180 18.35 6.98 9.63
C THR A 180 19.70 7.60 9.27
N ASN A 181 20.79 7.03 9.76
CA ASN A 181 22.14 7.50 9.47
C ASN A 181 22.51 7.30 7.99
N ASP A 182 22.22 6.13 7.43
CA ASP A 182 22.54 5.83 6.04
C ASP A 182 21.72 6.65 5.05
N ILE A 183 20.41 6.82 5.29
CA ILE A 183 19.52 7.67 4.48
C ILE A 183 19.97 9.12 4.59
N LYS A 184 20.27 9.63 5.80
CA LYS A 184 20.77 10.99 5.98
C LYS A 184 22.10 11.21 5.29
N GLN A 185 23.00 10.23 5.33
CA GLN A 185 24.30 10.33 4.67
C GLN A 185 24.16 10.25 3.15
N PHE A 186 23.29 9.39 2.61
CA PHE A 186 23.13 9.20 1.16
C PHE A 186 22.29 10.31 0.52
N TYR A 187 21.06 10.53 1.02
CA TYR A 187 20.08 11.45 0.44
C TYR A 187 20.06 12.83 1.08
N GLY A 188 20.58 12.98 2.30
CA GLY A 188 20.55 14.22 3.07
C GLY A 188 19.38 14.30 4.05
N GLU A 189 19.45 15.32 4.92
CA GLU A 189 18.49 15.51 6.02
C GLU A 189 17.09 15.91 5.57
N GLY A 190 16.97 16.70 4.49
CA GLY A 190 15.67 17.07 3.93
C GLY A 190 14.86 15.86 3.47
N TYR A 191 15.53 14.92 2.80
CA TYR A 191 14.94 13.65 2.39
C TYR A 191 14.43 12.84 3.57
N LEU A 192 15.28 12.68 4.59
CA LEU A 192 14.94 11.92 5.80
C LEU A 192 13.70 12.52 6.49
N ASN A 193 13.63 13.84 6.61
CA ASN A 193 12.50 14.53 7.23
C ASN A 193 11.21 14.32 6.43
N ASP A 194 11.26 14.48 5.11
CA ASP A 194 10.12 14.23 4.21
C ASP A 194 9.65 12.78 4.33
N LEU A 195 10.58 11.82 4.29
CA LEU A 195 10.31 10.39 4.43
C LEU A 195 9.62 10.10 5.78
N GLN A 196 10.22 10.50 6.90
CA GLN A 196 9.67 10.31 8.25
C GLN A 196 8.27 10.90 8.39
N TYR A 197 8.05 12.10 7.85
CA TYR A 197 6.74 12.73 7.88
C TYR A 197 5.70 11.90 7.11
N VAL A 198 6.02 11.46 5.90
CA VAL A 198 5.08 10.71 5.05
C VAL A 198 4.76 9.35 5.63
N ILE A 199 5.75 8.58 6.07
CA ILE A 199 5.55 7.20 6.54
C ILE A 199 4.88 7.17 7.93
N SER A 200 5.01 8.25 8.71
CA SER A 200 4.28 8.41 9.98
C SER A 200 2.76 8.49 9.77
N ARG A 201 2.31 8.79 8.54
CA ARG A 201 0.90 8.88 8.13
C ARG A 201 0.05 9.88 8.93
N LYS A 202 0.66 10.70 9.79
CA LYS A 202 -0.03 11.75 10.55
C LYS A 202 -0.74 12.76 9.65
N TRP A 203 -0.21 12.98 8.45
CA TRP A 203 -0.78 13.86 7.43
C TRP A 203 -2.11 13.40 6.84
N ILE A 204 -2.47 12.12 7.00
CA ILE A 204 -3.75 11.58 6.52
C ILE A 204 -4.92 12.33 7.16
N GLY A 205 -4.74 12.73 8.43
CA GLY A 205 -5.72 13.49 9.21
C GLY A 205 -6.95 12.67 9.58
N SER A 206 -8.02 13.36 9.97
CA SER A 206 -9.29 12.73 10.37
C SER A 206 -10.40 12.92 9.34
N ILE A 207 -11.38 12.02 9.34
CA ILE A 207 -12.56 12.10 8.47
C ILE A 207 -13.50 13.27 8.83
N GLU A 208 -13.33 13.88 10.01
CA GLU A 208 -14.06 15.06 10.48
C GLU A 208 -13.32 16.37 10.12
N GLU A 209 -12.04 16.30 9.78
CA GLU A 209 -11.20 17.45 9.47
C GLU A 209 -11.35 17.80 7.98
N LYS A 210 -12.07 18.89 7.68
CA LYS A 210 -12.26 19.34 6.29
C LYS A 210 -10.91 19.52 5.59
N GLU A 211 -10.86 19.13 4.31
CA GLU A 211 -9.68 19.20 3.45
C GLU A 211 -8.55 18.23 3.78
N SER A 212 -8.65 17.45 4.86
CA SER A 212 -7.72 16.34 5.13
C SER A 212 -7.79 15.27 4.04
N ALA A 213 -6.74 14.47 3.91
CA ALA A 213 -6.74 13.36 2.96
C ALA A 213 -7.86 12.35 3.28
N ALA A 214 -8.04 11.99 4.56
CA ALA A 214 -9.09 11.09 5.02
C ALA A 214 -10.50 11.63 4.74
N TYR A 215 -10.73 12.93 4.97
CA TYR A 215 -12.01 13.58 4.68
C TYR A 215 -12.38 13.48 3.21
N ASN A 216 -11.45 13.85 2.33
CA ASN A 216 -11.69 13.84 0.88
C ASN A 216 -11.83 12.41 0.33
N LEU A 217 -11.02 11.46 0.79
CA LEU A 217 -11.16 10.05 0.45
C LEU A 217 -12.58 9.55 0.77
N LYS A 218 -13.08 9.85 1.97
CA LYS A 218 -14.40 9.40 2.40
C LYS A 218 -15.54 10.09 1.65
N HIS A 219 -15.48 11.41 1.50
CA HIS A 219 -16.62 12.18 1.01
C HIS A 219 -16.69 12.25 -0.52
N ILE A 220 -15.54 12.32 -1.21
CA ILE A 220 -15.44 12.41 -2.67
C ILE A 220 -15.39 11.00 -3.27
N TYR A 221 -14.47 10.16 -2.80
CA TYR A 221 -14.21 8.84 -3.39
C TYR A 221 -14.96 7.70 -2.70
N LYS A 222 -15.71 7.98 -1.62
CA LYS A 222 -16.45 6.96 -0.85
C LYS A 222 -15.54 5.86 -0.27
N PHE A 223 -14.29 6.21 0.00
CA PHE A 223 -13.26 5.34 0.57
C PHE A 223 -12.93 5.77 2.00
N ASP A 224 -13.18 4.91 2.99
CA ASP A 224 -12.84 5.19 4.39
C ASP A 224 -11.55 4.46 4.76
N ILE A 225 -10.41 5.15 4.76
CA ILE A 225 -9.08 4.55 4.99
C ILE A 225 -8.97 3.78 6.32
N ASN A 226 -9.75 4.15 7.33
CA ASN A 226 -9.73 3.50 8.65
C ASN A 226 -10.58 2.22 8.69
N LYS A 227 -11.46 2.03 7.71
CA LYS A 227 -12.38 0.88 7.65
C LYS A 227 -12.14 0.01 6.43
N ASP A 228 -11.68 0.59 5.34
CA ASP A 228 -11.54 -0.04 4.05
C ASP A 228 -10.15 -0.63 3.86
N SER A 229 -10.13 -1.90 3.52
CA SER A 229 -8.91 -2.62 3.16
C SER A 229 -8.33 -2.16 1.83
N GLY A 230 -8.96 -1.21 1.11
CA GLY A 230 -8.50 -0.78 -0.21
C GLY A 230 -9.07 -1.53 -1.40
N PHE A 231 -9.64 -2.73 -1.22
CA PHE A 231 -10.29 -3.46 -2.30
C PHE A 231 -11.75 -3.06 -2.49
N ASN A 232 -12.28 -3.30 -3.70
CA ASN A 232 -13.72 -3.24 -3.97
C ASN A 232 -14.45 -4.29 -3.11
N LYS A 233 -14.76 -3.92 -1.87
CA LYS A 233 -15.46 -4.78 -0.92
C LYS A 233 -16.81 -5.17 -1.50
N THR A 234 -17.03 -6.47 -1.66
CA THR A 234 -18.34 -6.99 -2.01
C THR A 234 -19.32 -6.64 -0.88
N LEU A 235 -20.63 -6.70 -1.15
CA LEU A 235 -21.65 -6.41 -0.14
C LEU A 235 -21.44 -7.26 1.14
N TRP A 236 -20.94 -8.49 0.97
CA TRP A 236 -20.57 -9.40 2.05
C TRP A 236 -19.40 -8.89 2.89
N ASP A 237 -18.35 -8.33 2.29
CA ASP A 237 -17.21 -7.78 3.01
C ASP A 237 -17.58 -6.51 3.80
N LYS A 238 -18.49 -5.70 3.26
CA LYS A 238 -19.07 -4.53 3.96
C LYS A 238 -19.93 -4.97 5.15
N ILE A 239 -20.69 -6.06 5.00
CA ILE A 239 -21.49 -6.65 6.07
C ILE A 239 -20.57 -7.24 7.16
N LYS A 240 -19.56 -8.03 6.77
CA LYS A 240 -18.60 -8.66 7.68
C LYS A 240 -17.83 -7.62 8.50
N ALA A 241 -17.38 -6.52 7.87
CA ALA A 241 -16.70 -5.43 8.57
C ALA A 241 -17.58 -4.78 9.66
N LYS A 242 -18.90 -4.65 9.43
CA LYS A 242 -19.84 -4.19 10.46
C LYS A 242 -20.09 -5.23 11.56
N PHE A 243 -20.01 -6.52 11.25
CA PHE A 243 -20.17 -7.58 12.24
C PHE A 243 -18.94 -7.71 13.16
N TYR A 244 -17.72 -7.39 12.71
CA TYR A 244 -16.53 -7.42 13.58
C TYR A 244 -16.51 -6.33 14.66
N GLU A 245 -17.31 -5.27 14.53
CA GLU A 245 -17.50 -4.25 15.57
C GLU A 245 -18.49 -4.69 16.67
N ILE A 246 -19.16 -5.84 16.50
CA ILE A 246 -20.13 -6.37 17.45
C ILE A 246 -19.44 -7.41 18.35
N PRO A 247 -19.49 -7.27 19.69
CA PRO A 247 -18.96 -8.28 20.62
C PRO A 247 -19.48 -9.68 20.27
N GLY A 248 -18.62 -10.69 20.24
CA GLY A 248 -18.99 -12.05 19.85
C GLY A 248 -20.17 -12.65 20.63
N SER A 249 -20.41 -12.17 21.86
CA SER A 249 -21.59 -12.50 22.67
C SER A 249 -22.91 -12.01 22.07
N LEU A 250 -22.92 -10.82 21.47
CA LEU A 250 -24.10 -10.24 20.81
C LEU A 250 -24.42 -10.95 19.48
N ILE A 251 -23.40 -11.40 18.75
CA ILE A 251 -23.60 -12.18 17.52
C ILE A 251 -24.24 -13.54 17.86
N ALA A 252 -23.76 -14.21 18.92
CA ALA A 252 -24.34 -15.46 19.39
C ALA A 252 -25.81 -15.30 19.83
N GLU A 253 -26.12 -14.20 20.55
CA GLU A 253 -27.50 -13.84 20.93
C GLU A 253 -28.39 -13.59 19.70
N ILE A 254 -27.93 -12.81 18.72
CA ILE A 254 -28.70 -12.51 17.49
C ILE A 254 -28.97 -13.80 16.71
N ILE A 255 -27.95 -14.65 16.53
CA ILE A 255 -28.10 -15.95 15.84
C ILE A 255 -29.10 -16.84 16.59
N LYS A 256 -29.03 -16.87 17.93
CA LYS A 256 -29.94 -17.64 18.77
C LYS A 256 -31.39 -17.14 18.64
N ILE A 257 -31.61 -15.82 18.62
CA ILE A 257 -32.94 -15.22 18.42
C ILE A 257 -33.50 -15.58 17.05
N ILE A 258 -32.69 -15.45 15.99
CA ILE A 258 -33.09 -15.79 14.62
C ILE A 258 -33.44 -17.29 14.52
N LEU A 259 -32.57 -18.17 15.01
CA LEU A 259 -32.82 -19.61 15.04
C LEU A 259 -34.08 -19.95 15.82
N THR A 260 -34.26 -19.35 17.00
CA THR A 260 -35.45 -19.59 17.84
C THR A 260 -36.71 -19.13 17.12
N ALA A 261 -36.73 -17.93 16.56
CA ALA A 261 -37.88 -17.42 15.80
C ALA A 261 -38.19 -18.29 14.58
N PHE A 262 -37.17 -18.76 13.87
CA PHE A 262 -37.34 -19.64 12.71
C PHE A 262 -37.86 -21.02 13.12
N LEU A 263 -37.34 -21.59 14.20
CA LEU A 263 -37.78 -22.87 14.75
C LEU A 263 -39.22 -22.79 15.24
N THR A 264 -39.56 -21.75 16.01
CA THR A 264 -40.92 -21.49 16.51
C THR A 264 -41.90 -21.33 15.35
N TYR A 265 -41.55 -20.54 14.32
CA TYR A 265 -42.37 -20.41 13.12
C TYR A 265 -42.63 -21.77 12.44
N TYR A 266 -41.59 -22.60 12.31
CA TYR A 266 -41.70 -23.90 11.67
C TYR A 266 -42.52 -24.90 12.50
N LEU A 267 -42.34 -24.90 13.83
CA LEU A 267 -43.10 -25.73 14.75
C LEU A 267 -44.59 -25.37 14.76
N ILE A 268 -44.92 -24.08 14.70
CA ILE A 268 -46.31 -23.61 14.55
C ILE A 268 -46.87 -24.03 13.18
N LYS A 269 -46.09 -23.88 12.10
CA LYS A 269 -46.53 -24.24 10.75
C LYS A 269 -46.78 -25.74 10.58
N LEU A 270 -45.98 -26.57 11.25
CA LEU A 270 -46.10 -28.03 11.22
C LEU A 270 -47.12 -28.58 12.23
N GLY A 271 -47.76 -27.71 13.03
CA GLY A 271 -48.79 -28.13 14.00
C GLY A 271 -48.25 -28.82 15.24
N PHE A 272 -46.96 -28.63 15.57
CA PHE A 272 -46.38 -29.13 16.82
C PHE A 272 -46.60 -28.19 18.01
N ILE A 273 -47.06 -26.97 17.75
CA ILE A 273 -47.43 -25.96 18.76
C ILE A 273 -48.79 -25.41 18.36
N ASP A 274 -49.77 -25.49 19.27
CA ASP A 274 -51.09 -24.91 19.05
C ASP A 274 -50.98 -23.39 18.96
N LYS A 275 -51.74 -22.81 18.02
CA LYS A 275 -51.95 -21.36 17.98
C LYS A 275 -52.98 -21.03 19.06
N GLU A 276 -52.53 -20.51 20.20
CA GLU A 276 -53.43 -19.72 21.06
C GLU A 276 -53.92 -18.46 20.33
#